data_AF-A0A973IE28-F1
#
_entry.id   AF-A0A973IE28-F1
#
_cell.length_a   1.000
_cell.length_b   1.000
_cell.length_c   1.000
_cell.angle_alpha   90.00
_cell.angle_beta   90.00
_cell.angle_gamma   90.00
#
_symmetry.space_group_name_H-M   'P 1'
#
loop_
_entity.id
_entity.type
_entity.pdbx_description
1 polymer ?
#
loop_
_entity_poly.entity_id
_entity_poly.type
_entity_poly.pdbx_seq_one_letter_code
_entity_poly.pdbx_strand_id
1 'polypeptide(L)'
;MTTELSRRWRPRSLLQLVLLAFVVVMLPIAVLMFQAGQALSQLSTLADQSAREAVEETRRARMLSSLALQMERSARQYAVIEEEGLRDIYNQKARQFGELLQQHEPLMRDNPDFQSLVERFRQLRVLPQASVDDMGMFLQRFSGFASESDAVRDATNDLIDTRIADIREQADAVKARLWMQTAALVSASLMLMLFFTWLITRPIRQLERRIFGLGSGDHSDTPTRIQGPAELVQLGERLTWLSGRLSELEAQKQQFLRHMSHELKTPLASVREGTSLLSDGVAGELNERQSEVVRLIDENGQELQTLIEQLLDYNLLQN
;
A
#
# COMPACT_ATOMS: atom_id res chain seq x y z
N MET A 1 5.38 23.67 30.34
CA MET A 1 6.67 23.43 29.64
C MET A 1 6.46 22.47 28.47
N THR A 2 5.66 22.83 27.46
CA THR A 2 5.28 21.92 26.35
C THR A 2 5.08 22.70 25.04
N THR A 3 6.09 23.42 24.55
CA THR A 3 5.94 24.25 23.34
C THR A 3 7.23 24.49 22.55
N GLU A 4 8.15 23.51 22.43
CA GLU A 4 9.42 23.73 21.69
C GLU A 4 9.86 22.56 20.76
N LEU A 5 9.02 21.55 20.49
CA LEU A 5 9.48 20.35 19.76
C LEU A 5 8.93 20.12 18.34
N SER A 6 8.01 20.93 17.80
CA SER A 6 7.44 20.68 16.46
C SER A 6 8.02 21.52 15.31
N ARG A 7 9.08 22.30 15.53
CA ARG A 7 9.56 23.29 14.55
C ARG A 7 10.49 22.77 13.45
N ARG A 8 10.82 21.47 13.40
CA ARG A 8 11.96 20.96 12.60
C ARG A 8 11.64 20.18 11.32
N TRP A 9 10.37 19.87 11.03
CA TRP A 9 9.99 19.20 9.77
C TRP A 9 9.20 20.14 8.87
N ARG A 10 9.91 20.98 8.11
CA ARG A 10 9.35 21.68 6.95
C ARG A 10 9.85 20.98 5.69
N PRO A 11 9.00 20.22 4.96
CA PRO A 11 9.38 19.68 3.67
C PRO A 11 9.77 20.85 2.76
N ARG A 12 11.01 20.81 2.26
CA ARG A 12 11.59 21.89 1.45
C ARG A 12 10.90 22.03 0.10
N SER A 13 10.25 20.98 -0.38
CA SER A 13 9.50 21.01 -1.62
C SER A 13 8.17 20.23 -1.58
N LEU A 14 7.13 20.75 -2.25
CA LEU A 14 5.86 20.05 -2.49
C LEU A 14 6.10 18.77 -3.29
N LEU A 15 6.96 18.81 -4.30
CA LEU A 15 7.33 17.64 -5.09
C LEU A 15 8.08 16.61 -4.23
N GLN A 16 8.97 17.06 -3.33
CA GLN A 16 9.62 16.16 -2.36
C GLN A 16 8.61 15.54 -1.39
N LEU A 17 7.60 16.30 -0.95
CA LEU A 17 6.55 15.79 -0.07
C LEU A 17 5.70 14.73 -0.79
N VAL A 18 5.31 14.97 -2.04
CA VAL A 18 4.57 14.01 -2.87
C VAL A 18 5.41 12.76 -3.14
N LEU A 19 6.69 12.91 -3.52
CA LEU A 19 7.60 11.77 -3.70
C LEU A 19 7.78 10.98 -2.41
N LEU A 20 7.98 11.66 -1.28
CA LEU A 20 8.09 11.02 0.03
C LEU A 20 6.81 10.27 0.37
N ALA A 21 5.63 10.88 0.17
CA ALA A 21 4.35 10.21 0.37
C ALA A 21 4.21 8.97 -0.50
N PHE A 22 4.61 9.06 -1.78
CA PHE A 22 4.56 7.94 -2.71
C PHE A 22 5.51 6.81 -2.29
N VAL A 23 6.76 7.12 -1.92
CA VAL A 23 7.73 6.13 -1.44
C VAL A 23 7.25 5.49 -0.13
N VAL A 24 6.76 6.29 0.81
CA VAL A 24 6.24 5.81 2.10
C VAL A 24 5.02 4.91 1.93
N VAL A 25 4.17 5.14 0.91
CA VAL A 25 3.01 4.30 0.60
C VAL A 25 3.40 3.06 -0.22
N MET A 26 4.36 3.18 -1.15
CA MET A 26 4.82 2.05 -1.98
C MET A 26 5.71 1.06 -1.22
N LEU A 27 6.54 1.51 -0.30
CA LEU A 27 7.48 0.65 0.42
C LEU A 27 6.78 -0.50 1.17
N PRO A 28 5.69 -0.26 1.94
CA PRO A 28 4.87 -1.32 2.53
C PRO A 28 4.37 -2.35 1.52
N ILE A 29 3.93 -1.90 0.35
CA ILE A 29 3.39 -2.75 -0.71
C ILE A 29 4.50 -3.63 -1.30
N ALA A 30 5.67 -3.05 -1.56
CA ALA A 30 6.83 -3.81 -2.05
C ALA A 30 7.29 -4.86 -1.03
N VAL A 31 7.35 -4.50 0.25
CA VAL A 31 7.69 -5.42 1.34
C VAL A 31 6.66 -6.56 1.44
N LEU A 32 5.36 -6.25 1.37
CA LEU A 32 4.30 -7.26 1.37
C LEU A 32 4.43 -8.21 0.18
N MET A 33 4.67 -7.68 -1.01
CA MET A 33 4.77 -8.48 -2.22
C MET A 33 5.99 -9.43 -2.15
N PHE A 34 7.11 -8.94 -1.62
CA PHE A 34 8.29 -9.76 -1.38
C PHE A 34 8.04 -10.85 -0.33
N GLN A 35 7.42 -10.49 0.80
CA GLN A 35 7.12 -11.42 1.89
C GLN A 35 6.12 -12.51 1.47
N ALA A 36 5.07 -12.13 0.73
CA ALA A 36 4.11 -13.06 0.15
C ALA A 36 4.77 -14.03 -0.85
N GLY A 37 5.68 -13.51 -1.70
CA GLY A 37 6.45 -14.33 -2.63
C GLY A 37 7.36 -15.34 -1.91
N GLN A 38 8.07 -14.91 -0.87
CA GLN A 38 8.90 -15.80 -0.05
C GLN A 38 8.07 -16.88 0.66
N ALA A 39 6.96 -16.51 1.30
CA ALA A 39 6.11 -17.46 1.99
C ALA A 39 5.48 -18.49 1.02
N LEU A 40 5.06 -18.05 -0.16
CA LEU A 40 4.53 -18.95 -1.19
C LEU A 40 5.61 -19.92 -1.70
N SER A 41 6.83 -19.44 -1.92
CA SER A 41 7.96 -20.28 -2.35
C SER A 41 8.34 -21.31 -1.28
N GLN A 42 8.38 -20.92 0.00
CA GLN A 42 8.66 -21.82 1.12
C GLN A 42 7.56 -22.88 1.28
N LEU A 43 6.29 -22.48 1.23
CA LEU A 43 5.17 -23.43 1.30
C LEU A 43 5.18 -24.40 0.11
N SER A 44 5.44 -23.92 -1.10
CA SER A 44 5.50 -24.75 -2.30
C SER A 44 6.63 -25.79 -2.23
N THR A 45 7.83 -25.35 -1.82
CA THR A 45 9.00 -26.24 -1.69
C THR A 45 8.81 -27.27 -0.58
N LEU A 46 8.31 -26.85 0.58
CA LEU A 46 8.01 -27.75 1.70
C LEU A 46 6.92 -28.76 1.35
N ALA A 47 5.86 -28.33 0.64
CA ALA A 47 4.80 -29.21 0.18
C ALA A 47 5.30 -30.23 -0.86
N ASP A 48 6.10 -29.80 -1.84
CA ASP A 48 6.66 -30.70 -2.87
C ASP A 48 7.61 -31.74 -2.26
N GLN A 49 8.52 -31.31 -1.36
CA GLN A 49 9.42 -32.23 -0.66
C GLN A 49 8.65 -33.23 0.21
N SER A 50 7.70 -32.74 1.02
CA SER A 50 6.91 -33.61 1.91
C SER A 50 6.04 -34.60 1.13
N ALA A 51 5.47 -34.18 -0.01
CA ALA A 51 4.68 -35.06 -0.86
C ALA A 51 5.54 -36.17 -1.48
N ARG A 52 6.75 -35.85 -1.94
CA ARG A 52 7.69 -36.85 -2.47
C ARG A 52 8.11 -37.84 -1.39
N GLU A 53 8.46 -37.36 -0.19
CA GLU A 53 8.81 -38.21 0.95
C GLU A 53 7.65 -39.13 1.31
N ALA A 54 6.43 -38.60 1.46
CA ALA A 54 5.24 -39.39 1.78
C ALA A 54 4.97 -40.52 0.76
N VAL A 55 5.11 -40.23 -0.54
CA VAL A 55 4.94 -41.22 -1.60
C VAL A 55 6.00 -42.32 -1.52
N GLU A 56 7.26 -41.97 -1.28
CA GLU A 56 8.35 -42.94 -1.16
C GLU A 56 8.24 -43.80 0.11
N GLU A 57 7.85 -43.23 1.25
CA GLU A 57 7.58 -43.98 2.49
C GLU A 57 6.41 -44.97 2.31
N THR A 58 5.32 -44.52 1.69
CA THR A 58 4.16 -45.38 1.37
C THR A 58 4.55 -46.50 0.41
N ARG A 59 5.38 -46.18 -0.60
CA ARG A 59 5.89 -47.16 -1.57
C ARG A 59 6.72 -48.23 -0.87
N ARG A 60 7.64 -47.85 0.03
CA ARG A 60 8.46 -48.79 0.82
C ARG A 60 7.62 -49.70 1.70
N ALA A 61 6.64 -49.15 2.41
CA ALA A 61 5.74 -49.93 3.24
C ALA A 61 4.91 -50.96 2.43
N ARG A 62 4.43 -50.58 1.24
CA ARG A 62 3.76 -51.51 0.31
C ARG A 62 4.72 -52.61 -0.20
N MET A 63 5.98 -52.27 -0.46
CA MET A 63 6.98 -53.27 -0.88
C MET A 63 7.29 -54.27 0.24
N LEU A 64 7.34 -53.84 1.51
CA LEU A 64 7.49 -54.75 2.66
C LEU A 64 6.34 -55.76 2.71
N SER A 65 5.07 -55.31 2.68
CA SER A 65 3.90 -56.20 2.66
C SER A 65 3.91 -57.17 1.46
N SER A 66 4.25 -56.69 0.27
CA SER A 66 4.39 -57.53 -0.92
C SER A 66 5.49 -58.59 -0.77
N LEU A 67 6.67 -58.21 -0.27
CA LEU A 67 7.80 -59.11 -0.06
C LEU A 67 7.49 -60.16 1.02
N ALA A 68 6.77 -59.80 2.08
CA ALA A 68 6.35 -60.74 3.12
C ALA A 68 5.52 -61.90 2.54
N LEU A 69 4.50 -61.57 1.74
CA LEU A 69 3.69 -62.56 1.03
C LEU A 69 4.50 -63.37 0.00
N GLN A 70 5.46 -62.73 -0.67
CA GLN A 70 6.30 -63.41 -1.65
C GLN A 70 7.33 -64.36 -1.01
N MET A 71 7.84 -64.02 0.18
CA MET A 71 8.71 -64.87 1.00
C MET A 71 7.97 -66.11 1.45
N GLU A 72 6.76 -65.95 2.01
CA GLU A 72 5.91 -67.09 2.41
C GLU A 72 5.63 -68.02 1.23
N ARG A 73 5.23 -67.45 0.09
CA ARG A 73 4.98 -68.22 -1.14
C ARG A 73 6.20 -69.00 -1.59
N SER A 74 7.39 -68.39 -1.61
CA SER A 74 8.63 -69.11 -1.98
C SER A 74 9.03 -70.18 -0.97
N ALA A 75 8.82 -69.96 0.34
CA ALA A 75 9.12 -70.96 1.37
C ALA A 75 8.19 -72.18 1.22
N ARG A 76 6.88 -71.95 1.01
CA ARG A 76 5.90 -73.02 0.76
C ARG A 76 6.22 -73.80 -0.52
N GLN A 77 6.65 -73.11 -1.58
CA GLN A 77 7.02 -73.74 -2.84
C GLN A 77 8.29 -74.59 -2.72
N TYR A 78 9.32 -74.08 -2.01
CA TYR A 78 10.53 -74.85 -1.73
C TYR A 78 10.24 -76.10 -0.92
N ALA A 79 9.34 -76.02 0.07
CA ALA A 79 8.93 -77.16 0.90
C ALA A 79 8.27 -78.32 0.10
N VAL A 80 7.77 -78.06 -1.11
CA VAL A 80 7.10 -79.07 -1.96
C VAL A 80 8.01 -79.57 -3.09
N ILE A 81 8.83 -78.69 -3.66
CA ILE A 81 9.62 -78.99 -4.88
C ILE A 81 11.09 -79.30 -4.55
N GLU A 82 11.62 -78.80 -3.42
CA GLU A 82 13.00 -78.99 -2.94
C GLU A 82 14.12 -78.56 -3.92
N GLU A 83 13.80 -77.71 -4.90
CA GLU A 83 14.78 -77.21 -5.88
C GLU A 83 15.69 -76.14 -5.29
N GLU A 84 17.01 -76.27 -5.54
CA GLU A 84 18.03 -75.36 -5.01
C GLU A 84 17.83 -73.91 -5.48
N GLY A 85 17.32 -73.70 -6.70
CA GLY A 85 17.00 -72.37 -7.24
C GLY A 85 15.88 -71.63 -6.47
N LEU A 86 14.92 -72.35 -5.87
CA LEU A 86 13.85 -71.74 -5.07
C LEU A 86 14.36 -71.21 -3.73
N ARG A 87 15.41 -71.85 -3.19
CA ARG A 87 16.09 -71.41 -1.98
C ARG A 87 16.82 -70.08 -2.20
N ASP A 88 17.45 -69.92 -3.35
CA ASP A 88 18.11 -68.65 -3.71
C ASP A 88 17.11 -67.51 -3.88
N ILE A 89 15.95 -67.79 -4.50
CA ILE A 89 14.85 -66.82 -4.63
C ILE A 89 14.35 -66.39 -3.25
N TYR A 90 14.19 -67.33 -2.31
CA TYR A 90 13.82 -66.99 -0.93
C TYR A 90 14.86 -66.11 -0.26
N ASN A 91 16.13 -66.51 -0.30
CA ASN A 91 17.23 -65.77 0.33
C ASN A 91 17.40 -64.37 -0.27
N GLN A 92 17.14 -64.19 -1.56
CA GLN A 92 17.13 -62.88 -2.21
C GLN A 92 15.99 -62.00 -1.67
N LYS A 93 14.76 -62.53 -1.60
CA LYS A 93 13.61 -61.79 -1.05
C LYS A 93 13.79 -61.45 0.43
N ALA A 94 14.33 -62.38 1.22
CA ALA A 94 14.66 -62.15 2.62
C ALA A 94 15.70 -61.02 2.78
N ARG A 95 16.74 -60.98 1.95
CA ARG A 95 17.71 -59.87 1.94
C ARG A 95 17.05 -58.54 1.59
N GLN A 96 16.26 -58.48 0.51
CA GLN A 96 15.54 -57.27 0.11
C GLN A 96 14.56 -56.78 1.17
N PHE A 97 13.86 -57.69 1.84
CA PHE A 97 12.97 -57.37 2.95
C PHE A 97 13.75 -56.76 4.11
N GLY A 98 14.89 -57.36 4.49
CA GLY A 98 15.76 -56.84 5.55
C GLY A 98 16.35 -55.46 5.24
N GLU A 99 16.75 -55.22 3.99
CA GLU A 99 17.23 -53.91 3.53
C GLU A 99 16.13 -52.83 3.63
N LEU A 100 14.92 -53.13 3.17
CA LEU A 100 13.77 -52.22 3.29
C LEU A 100 13.37 -51.98 4.74
N LEU A 101 13.44 -53.01 5.59
CA LEU A 101 13.13 -52.89 7.01
C LEU A 101 14.11 -51.94 7.72
N GLN A 102 15.41 -52.03 7.38
CA GLN A 102 16.43 -51.10 7.89
C GLN A 102 16.20 -49.66 7.40
N GLN A 103 15.79 -49.47 6.15
CA GLN A 103 15.46 -48.14 5.62
C GLN A 103 14.20 -47.54 6.28
N HIS A 104 13.28 -48.37 6.76
CA HIS A 104 12.04 -47.96 7.42
C HIS A 104 12.20 -47.72 8.93
N GLU A 105 13.28 -48.22 9.54
CA GLU A 105 13.57 -48.11 10.97
C GLU A 105 13.56 -46.67 11.52
N PRO A 106 14.15 -45.65 10.85
CA PRO A 106 14.18 -44.28 11.39
C PRO A 106 12.79 -43.67 11.61
N LEU A 107 11.79 -44.11 10.85
CA LEU A 107 10.42 -43.61 10.90
C LEU A 107 9.59 -44.32 11.97
N MET A 108 9.80 -45.63 12.16
CA MET A 108 8.90 -46.52 12.91
C MET A 108 9.56 -47.20 14.12
N ARG A 109 10.76 -46.78 14.55
CA ARG A 109 11.51 -47.40 15.64
C ARG A 109 10.71 -47.63 16.92
N ASP A 110 9.83 -46.69 17.27
CA ASP A 110 9.03 -46.73 18.50
C ASP A 110 7.65 -47.39 18.28
N ASN A 111 7.31 -47.77 17.05
CA ASN A 111 6.04 -48.40 16.73
C ASN A 111 6.06 -49.90 17.11
N PRO A 112 5.07 -50.39 17.88
CA PRO A 112 5.05 -51.77 18.37
C PRO A 112 4.85 -52.82 17.26
N ASP A 113 4.11 -52.48 16.19
CA ASP A 113 3.90 -53.37 15.05
C ASP A 113 5.20 -53.55 14.26
N PHE A 114 5.98 -52.48 14.12
CA PHE A 114 7.30 -52.53 13.48
C PHE A 114 8.29 -53.39 14.27
N GLN A 115 8.35 -53.25 15.59
CA GLN A 115 9.20 -54.09 16.44
C GLN A 115 8.82 -55.57 16.35
N SER A 116 7.50 -55.87 16.35
CA SER A 116 6.99 -57.23 16.21
C SER A 116 7.40 -57.84 14.86
N LEU A 117 7.28 -57.06 13.77
CA LEU A 117 7.68 -57.47 12.44
C LEU A 117 9.19 -57.75 12.33
N VAL A 118 10.02 -56.90 12.97
CA VAL A 118 11.49 -57.07 13.01
C VAL A 118 11.87 -58.36 13.72
N GLU A 119 11.26 -58.64 14.87
CA GLU A 119 11.51 -59.87 15.62
C GLU A 119 11.05 -61.12 14.85
N ARG A 120 9.88 -61.07 14.21
CA ARG A 120 9.40 -62.18 13.38
C ARG A 120 10.28 -62.40 12.16
N PHE A 121 10.70 -61.34 11.48
CA PHE A 121 11.61 -61.42 10.35
C PHE A 121 12.96 -62.03 10.75
N ARG A 122 13.48 -61.76 11.95
CA ARG A 122 14.73 -62.37 12.44
C ARG A 122 14.66 -63.90 12.48
N GLN A 123 13.49 -64.46 12.79
CA GLN A 123 13.26 -65.91 12.83
C GLN A 123 13.05 -66.52 11.44
N LEU A 124 12.64 -65.71 10.46
CA LEU A 124 12.37 -66.11 9.08
C LEU A 124 13.58 -65.89 8.16
N ARG A 125 14.53 -65.04 8.51
CA ARG A 125 15.63 -64.60 7.62
C ARG A 125 16.41 -65.74 6.93
N VAL A 126 16.52 -66.91 7.56
CA VAL A 126 17.30 -68.04 7.04
C VAL A 126 16.41 -69.28 6.92
N LEU A 127 16.34 -69.84 5.72
CA LEU A 127 15.66 -71.11 5.44
C LEU A 127 16.40 -72.28 6.14
N PRO A 128 15.72 -73.11 6.95
CA PRO A 128 16.33 -74.29 7.56
C PRO A 128 16.76 -75.33 6.51
N GLN A 129 17.83 -76.07 6.78
CA GLN A 129 18.42 -77.09 5.89
C GLN A 129 17.97 -78.52 6.21
N ALA A 130 17.02 -78.69 7.13
CA ALA A 130 16.74 -79.96 7.80
C ALA A 130 15.41 -80.60 7.33
N SER A 131 14.94 -81.62 8.04
CA SER A 131 13.89 -82.57 7.61
C SER A 131 12.53 -81.91 7.30
N VAL A 132 11.62 -82.68 6.68
CA VAL A 132 10.25 -82.24 6.35
C VAL A 132 9.52 -81.66 7.58
N ASP A 133 9.77 -82.20 8.78
CA ASP A 133 9.20 -81.72 10.04
C ASP A 133 9.74 -80.34 10.44
N ASP A 134 11.03 -80.07 10.20
CA ASP A 134 11.65 -78.76 10.46
C ASP A 134 11.10 -77.67 9.52
N MET A 135 10.78 -78.05 8.28
CA MET A 135 10.13 -77.16 7.32
C MET A 135 8.68 -76.84 7.73
N GLY A 136 7.93 -77.81 8.24
CA GLY A 136 6.58 -77.60 8.77
C GLY A 136 6.54 -76.60 9.92
N MET A 137 7.46 -76.74 10.89
CA MET A 137 7.63 -75.79 11.99
C MET A 137 8.06 -74.39 11.51
N PHE A 138 8.90 -74.31 10.47
CA PHE A 138 9.28 -73.04 9.86
C PHE A 138 8.12 -72.34 9.16
N LEU A 139 7.31 -73.09 8.39
CA LEU A 139 6.12 -72.54 7.73
C LEU A 139 5.08 -72.02 8.72
N GLN A 140 4.98 -72.58 9.93
CA GLN A 140 4.13 -72.03 10.98
C GLN A 140 4.58 -70.63 11.46
N ARG A 141 5.88 -70.31 11.40
CA ARG A 141 6.40 -68.99 11.81
C ARG A 141 5.92 -67.86 10.89
N PHE A 142 5.55 -68.18 9.64
CA PHE A 142 4.90 -67.23 8.73
C PHE A 142 3.48 -66.84 9.15
N SER A 143 2.84 -67.60 10.04
CA SER A 143 1.48 -67.31 10.50
C SER A 143 1.41 -65.93 11.15
N GLY A 144 0.75 -64.97 10.49
CA GLY A 144 0.64 -63.59 10.95
C GLY A 144 1.74 -62.65 10.43
N PHE A 145 2.78 -63.14 9.73
CA PHE A 145 3.85 -62.29 9.18
C PHE A 145 3.34 -61.30 8.12
N ALA A 146 2.45 -61.75 7.24
CA ALA A 146 1.80 -60.86 6.28
C ALA A 146 0.91 -59.81 6.98
N SER A 147 0.19 -60.22 8.03
CA SER A 147 -0.66 -59.31 8.83
C SER A 147 0.16 -58.27 9.59
N GLU A 148 1.31 -58.65 10.16
CA GLU A 148 2.24 -57.71 10.81
C GLU A 148 2.84 -56.73 9.79
N SER A 149 3.12 -57.18 8.57
CA SER A 149 3.59 -56.30 7.49
C SER A 149 2.51 -55.32 7.02
N ASP A 150 1.25 -55.76 6.96
CA ASP A 150 0.11 -54.90 6.68
C ASP A 150 -0.15 -53.91 7.82
N ALA A 151 0.01 -54.32 9.09
CA ALA A 151 -0.10 -53.41 10.24
C ALA A 151 0.96 -52.30 10.20
N VAL A 152 2.21 -52.62 9.86
CA VAL A 152 3.26 -51.61 9.64
C VAL A 152 2.92 -50.68 8.48
N ARG A 153 2.33 -51.21 7.40
CA ARG A 153 1.88 -50.39 6.26
C ARG A 153 0.78 -49.42 6.67
N ASP A 154 -0.20 -49.90 7.41
CA ASP A 154 -1.35 -49.08 7.82
C ASP A 154 -0.90 -48.02 8.84
N ALA A 155 -0.04 -48.38 9.81
CA ALA A 155 0.57 -47.42 10.73
C ALA A 155 1.45 -46.37 10.02
N THR A 156 2.11 -46.74 8.92
CA THR A 156 2.87 -45.79 8.08
C THR A 156 1.93 -44.82 7.38
N ASN A 157 0.79 -45.29 6.85
CA ASN A 157 -0.21 -44.43 6.21
C ASN A 157 -0.80 -43.43 7.23
N ASP A 158 -1.16 -43.89 8.42
CA ASP A 158 -1.73 -43.04 9.49
C ASP A 158 -0.75 -41.94 9.93
N LEU A 159 0.54 -42.27 10.05
CA LEU A 159 1.59 -41.30 10.36
C LEU A 159 1.72 -40.24 9.26
N ILE A 160 1.69 -40.67 8.00
CA ILE A 160 1.76 -39.77 6.84
C ILE A 160 0.54 -38.85 6.79
N ASP A 161 -0.66 -39.39 6.99
CA ASP A 161 -1.90 -38.61 7.00
C ASP A 161 -1.89 -37.55 8.10
N THR A 162 -1.41 -37.92 9.30
CA THR A 162 -1.22 -37.00 10.43
C THR A 162 -0.22 -35.89 10.08
N ARG A 163 0.91 -36.24 9.46
CA ARG A 163 1.94 -35.27 9.05
C ARG A 163 1.44 -34.32 7.95
N ILE A 164 0.65 -34.81 7.01
CA ILE A 164 0.01 -33.98 5.98
C ILE A 164 -1.01 -33.02 6.61
N ALA A 165 -1.78 -33.48 7.61
CA ALA A 165 -2.71 -32.62 8.34
C ALA A 165 -2.00 -31.49 9.09
N ASP A 166 -0.90 -31.79 9.80
CA ASP A 166 -0.07 -30.80 10.49
C ASP A 166 0.53 -29.76 9.52
N ILE A 167 1.04 -30.20 8.36
CA ILE A 167 1.54 -29.29 7.32
C ILE A 167 0.43 -28.35 6.83
N ARG A 168 -0.79 -28.86 6.62
CA ARG A 168 -1.94 -28.04 6.21
C ARG A 168 -2.32 -27.02 7.28
N GLU A 169 -2.35 -27.43 8.55
CA GLU A 169 -2.66 -26.55 9.68
C GLU A 169 -1.62 -25.43 9.81
N GLN A 170 -0.33 -25.76 9.73
CA GLN A 170 0.75 -24.77 9.73
C GLN A 170 0.65 -23.83 8.54
N ALA A 171 0.31 -24.33 7.35
CA ALA A 171 0.12 -23.50 6.15
C ALA A 171 -1.02 -22.50 6.34
N ASP A 172 -2.13 -22.91 6.96
CA ASP A 172 -3.26 -22.02 7.22
C ASP A 172 -2.95 -20.98 8.31
N ALA A 173 -2.20 -21.35 9.36
CA ALA A 173 -1.70 -20.39 10.34
C ALA A 173 -0.77 -19.34 9.69
N VAL A 174 0.13 -19.76 8.79
CA VAL A 174 1.00 -18.85 8.03
C VAL A 174 0.19 -17.92 7.13
N LYS A 175 -0.80 -18.45 6.38
CA LYS A 175 -1.71 -17.64 5.56
C LYS A 175 -2.46 -16.61 6.41
N ALA A 176 -3.01 -17.00 7.56
CA ALA A 176 -3.73 -16.10 8.45
C ALA A 176 -2.84 -14.95 8.95
N ARG A 177 -1.59 -15.26 9.33
CA ARG A 177 -0.61 -14.25 9.75
C ARG A 177 -0.26 -13.28 8.62
N LEU A 178 -0.08 -13.77 7.40
CA LEU A 178 0.16 -12.93 6.21
C LEU A 178 -1.04 -12.03 5.92
N TRP A 179 -2.27 -12.54 6.01
CA TRP A 179 -3.49 -11.75 5.83
C TRP A 179 -3.61 -10.63 6.87
N MET A 180 -3.29 -10.91 8.14
CA MET A 180 -3.31 -9.90 9.19
C MET A 180 -2.23 -8.82 9.00
N GLN A 181 -1.02 -9.22 8.58
CA GLN A 181 0.05 -8.26 8.23
C GLN A 181 -0.32 -7.41 7.00
N THR A 182 -0.93 -8.03 5.99
CA THR A 182 -1.43 -7.35 4.78
C THR A 182 -2.49 -6.33 5.15
N ALA A 183 -3.48 -6.72 5.95
CA ALA A 183 -4.52 -5.83 6.43
C ALA A 183 -3.94 -4.65 7.21
N ALA A 184 -3.03 -4.91 8.17
CA ALA A 184 -2.39 -3.87 8.96
C ALA A 184 -1.59 -2.87 8.11
N LEU A 185 -0.80 -3.34 7.14
CA LEU A 185 -0.01 -2.50 6.26
C LEU A 185 -0.88 -1.70 5.27
N VAL A 186 -1.93 -2.31 4.70
CA VAL A 186 -2.88 -1.59 3.85
C VAL A 186 -3.61 -0.50 4.64
N SER A 187 -4.08 -0.80 5.86
CA SER A 187 -4.69 0.20 6.74
C SER A 187 -3.74 1.33 7.10
N ALA A 188 -2.48 1.02 7.43
CA ALA A 188 -1.45 2.02 7.70
C ALA A 188 -1.17 2.91 6.48
N SER A 189 -1.06 2.31 5.29
CA SER A 189 -0.89 3.04 4.02
C SER A 189 -2.09 3.95 3.72
N LEU A 190 -3.33 3.48 3.97
CA LEU A 190 -4.53 4.28 3.80
C LEU A 190 -4.55 5.48 4.77
N MET A 191 -4.19 5.26 6.03
CA MET A 191 -4.06 6.36 7.01
C MET A 191 -3.01 7.38 6.59
N LEU A 192 -1.85 6.93 6.11
CA LEU A 192 -0.80 7.81 5.59
C LEU A 192 -1.27 8.60 4.36
N MET A 193 -1.97 7.96 3.42
CA MET A 193 -2.54 8.62 2.25
C MET A 193 -3.54 9.71 2.65
N LEU A 194 -4.45 9.43 3.57
CA LEU A 194 -5.39 10.42 4.10
C LEU A 194 -4.66 11.57 4.82
N PHE A 195 -3.63 11.26 5.60
CA PHE A 195 -2.80 12.24 6.28
C PHE A 195 -2.09 13.18 5.29
N PHE A 196 -1.42 12.64 4.27
CA PHE A 196 -0.74 13.44 3.25
C PHE A 196 -1.72 14.25 2.40
N THR A 197 -2.87 13.68 2.06
CA THR A 197 -3.94 14.41 1.35
C THR A 197 -4.40 15.62 2.17
N TRP A 198 -4.68 15.42 3.45
CA TRP A 198 -5.07 16.50 4.36
C TRP A 198 -3.97 17.57 4.50
N LEU A 199 -2.70 17.14 4.60
CA LEU A 199 -1.53 18.03 4.70
C LEU A 199 -1.34 18.92 3.47
N ILE A 200 -1.63 18.41 2.26
CA ILE A 200 -1.48 19.13 0.99
C ILE A 200 -2.72 19.99 0.67
N THR A 201 -3.93 19.47 0.89
CA THR A 201 -5.17 20.17 0.52
C THR A 201 -5.44 21.37 1.43
N ARG A 202 -5.08 21.31 2.72
CA ARG A 202 -5.37 22.39 3.68
C ARG A 202 -4.71 23.72 3.31
N PRO A 203 -3.40 23.82 2.98
CA PRO A 203 -2.78 25.08 2.58
C PRO A 203 -3.26 25.60 1.22
N ILE A 204 -3.57 24.70 0.27
CA ILE A 204 -4.10 25.10 -1.05
C ILE A 204 -5.45 25.80 -0.90
N ARG A 205 -6.36 25.25 -0.08
CA ARG A 205 -7.66 25.88 0.22
C ARG A 205 -7.52 27.24 0.93
N GLN A 206 -6.44 27.47 1.69
CA GLN A 206 -6.17 28.78 2.28
C GLN A 206 -5.77 29.81 1.22
N LEU A 207 -4.94 29.39 0.25
CA LEU A 207 -4.51 30.25 -0.84
C LEU A 207 -5.68 30.61 -1.77
N GLU A 208 -6.53 29.64 -2.09
CA GLU A 208 -7.76 29.83 -2.87
C GLU A 208 -8.66 30.90 -2.25
N ARG A 209 -8.95 30.80 -0.95
CA ARG A 209 -9.77 31.80 -0.23
C ARG A 209 -9.16 33.21 -0.28
N ARG A 210 -7.83 33.33 -0.18
CA ARG A 210 -7.15 34.63 -0.30
C ARG A 210 -7.28 35.22 -1.70
N ILE A 211 -7.11 34.40 -2.74
CA ILE A 211 -7.25 34.84 -4.13
C ILE A 211 -8.69 35.34 -4.38
N PHE A 212 -9.70 34.61 -3.90
CA PHE A 212 -11.10 35.07 -4.01
C PHE A 212 -11.37 36.36 -3.22
N GLY A 213 -10.80 36.50 -2.01
CA GLY A 213 -10.91 37.74 -1.24
C GLY A 213 -10.32 38.97 -1.95
N LEU A 214 -9.20 38.79 -2.67
CA LEU A 214 -8.62 39.86 -3.51
C LEU A 214 -9.55 40.28 -4.64
N GLY A 215 -10.30 39.34 -5.22
CA GLY A 215 -11.24 39.62 -6.30
C GLY A 215 -12.54 40.28 -5.84
N SER A 216 -12.95 40.07 -4.59
CA SER A 216 -14.19 40.62 -4.04
C SER A 216 -14.03 41.97 -3.32
N GLY A 217 -12.81 42.54 -3.27
CA GLY A 217 -12.53 43.78 -2.54
C GLY A 217 -12.60 43.63 -1.01
N ASP A 218 -12.67 42.40 -0.51
CA ASP A 218 -12.75 42.12 0.93
C ASP A 218 -11.34 42.15 1.51
N HIS A 219 -10.91 43.33 1.97
CA HIS A 219 -9.64 43.56 2.65
C HIS A 219 -9.65 43.09 4.11
N SER A 220 -10.40 42.03 4.45
CA SER A 220 -10.38 41.42 5.77
C SER A 220 -9.01 40.78 6.05
N ASP A 221 -8.12 41.66 6.48
CA ASP A 221 -6.70 41.49 6.73
C ASP A 221 -6.50 40.58 7.94
N THR A 222 -6.67 39.26 7.75
CA THR A 222 -6.24 38.29 8.75
C THR A 222 -4.86 37.76 8.40
N PRO A 223 -3.82 38.07 9.19
CA PRO A 223 -2.45 37.61 8.98
C PRO A 223 -2.32 36.13 9.39
N THR A 224 -3.07 35.25 8.75
CA THR A 224 -2.92 33.81 8.89
C THR A 224 -1.75 33.37 8.03
N ARG A 225 -0.55 33.39 8.61
CA ARG A 225 0.67 32.88 7.96
C ARG A 225 0.39 31.50 7.37
N ILE A 226 0.47 31.37 6.05
CA ILE A 226 0.24 30.09 5.37
C ILE A 226 1.23 29.08 5.95
N GLN A 227 0.72 28.00 6.53
CA GLN A 227 1.52 26.93 7.09
C GLN A 227 1.51 25.78 6.07
N GLY A 228 2.67 25.42 5.53
CA GLY A 228 2.76 24.39 4.49
C GLY A 228 4.18 24.17 3.97
N PRO A 229 4.33 23.38 2.89
CA PRO A 229 5.57 23.22 2.13
C PRO A 229 6.17 24.57 1.74
N ALA A 230 7.49 24.64 1.60
CA ALA A 230 8.20 25.90 1.38
C ALA A 230 7.70 26.67 0.14
N GLU A 231 7.34 26.00 -0.96
CA GLU A 231 6.81 26.69 -2.14
C GLU A 231 5.42 27.29 -1.91
N LEU A 232 4.55 26.62 -1.14
CA LEU A 232 3.22 27.18 -0.83
C LEU A 232 3.33 28.39 0.10
N VAL A 233 4.31 28.37 1.03
CA VAL A 233 4.62 29.54 1.86
C VAL A 233 5.15 30.68 1.01
N GLN A 234 6.11 30.41 0.11
CA GLN A 234 6.67 31.41 -0.79
C GLN A 234 5.61 32.00 -1.73
N LEU A 235 4.68 31.17 -2.23
CA LEU A 235 3.57 31.62 -3.05
C LEU A 235 2.60 32.50 -2.25
N GLY A 236 2.36 32.16 -0.99
CA GLY A 236 1.61 33.00 -0.05
C GLY A 236 2.24 34.38 0.17
N GLU A 237 3.55 34.43 0.35
CA GLU A 237 4.30 35.69 0.50
C GLU A 237 4.24 36.55 -0.78
N ARG A 238 4.37 35.93 -1.96
CA ARG A 238 4.20 36.60 -3.26
C ARG A 238 2.78 37.15 -3.44
N LEU A 239 1.76 36.40 -3.02
CA LEU A 239 0.37 36.85 -3.08
C LEU A 239 0.12 38.04 -2.13
N THR A 240 0.70 38.02 -0.93
CA THR A 240 0.64 39.15 0.00
C THR A 240 1.35 40.38 -0.56
N TRP A 241 2.52 40.21 -1.19
CA TRP A 241 3.19 41.32 -1.88
C TRP A 241 2.33 41.90 -3.02
N LEU A 242 1.72 41.05 -3.85
CA LEU A 242 0.84 41.47 -4.94
C LEU A 242 -0.38 42.24 -4.41
N SER A 243 -1.01 41.74 -3.34
CA SER A 243 -2.12 42.40 -2.66
C SER A 243 -1.75 43.81 -2.18
N GLY A 244 -0.58 43.94 -1.52
CA GLY A 244 -0.09 45.24 -1.06
C GLY A 244 0.18 46.19 -2.22
N ARG A 245 0.77 45.69 -3.31
CA ARG A 245 1.03 46.50 -4.51
C ARG A 245 -0.25 46.95 -5.21
N LEU A 246 -1.28 46.11 -5.25
CA LEU A 246 -2.58 46.46 -5.82
C LEU A 246 -3.27 47.54 -4.99
N SER A 247 -3.26 47.40 -3.66
CA SER A 247 -3.80 48.41 -2.74
C SER A 247 -3.07 49.76 -2.87
N GLU A 248 -1.74 49.74 -3.00
CA GLU A 248 -0.94 50.95 -3.24
C GLU A 248 -1.30 51.63 -4.57
N LEU A 249 -1.48 50.85 -5.65
CA LEU A 249 -1.88 51.38 -6.96
C LEU A 249 -3.29 51.98 -6.93
N GLU A 250 -4.23 51.33 -6.23
CA GLU A 250 -5.60 51.86 -6.04
C GLU A 250 -5.56 53.20 -5.28
N ALA A 251 -4.77 53.28 -4.21
CA ALA A 251 -4.58 54.51 -3.44
C ALA A 251 -3.93 55.64 -4.28
N GLN A 252 -2.91 55.32 -5.08
CA GLN A 252 -2.29 56.28 -5.99
C GLN A 252 -3.26 56.79 -7.06
N LYS A 253 -4.08 55.91 -7.64
CA LYS A 253 -5.14 56.27 -8.59
C LYS A 253 -6.16 57.22 -7.94
N GLN A 254 -6.63 56.91 -6.73
CA GLN A 254 -7.56 57.79 -5.99
C GLN A 254 -6.94 59.16 -5.70
N GLN A 255 -5.67 59.19 -5.25
CA GLN A 255 -4.96 60.43 -4.98
C GLN A 255 -4.78 61.28 -6.25
N PHE A 256 -4.42 60.64 -7.38
CA PHE A 256 -4.29 61.32 -8.67
C PHE A 256 -5.61 61.94 -9.12
N LEU A 257 -6.73 61.21 -9.04
CA LEU A 257 -8.04 61.73 -9.43
C LEU A 257 -8.49 62.91 -8.55
N ARG A 258 -8.28 62.82 -7.23
CA ARG A 258 -8.56 63.95 -6.32
C ARG A 258 -7.72 65.18 -6.67
N HIS A 259 -6.43 64.98 -6.91
CA HIS A 259 -5.53 66.07 -7.28
C HIS A 259 -5.93 66.72 -8.61
N MET A 260 -6.22 65.93 -9.65
CA MET A 260 -6.69 66.43 -10.94
C MET A 260 -8.00 67.20 -10.85
N SER A 261 -8.94 66.76 -10.00
CA SER A 261 -10.18 67.52 -9.77
C SER A 261 -9.92 68.89 -9.17
N HIS A 262 -9.00 68.99 -8.19
CA HIS A 262 -8.62 70.28 -7.62
C HIS A 262 -7.97 71.21 -8.65
N GLU A 263 -7.02 70.70 -9.44
CA GLU A 263 -6.32 71.47 -10.47
C GLU A 263 -7.25 71.91 -11.61
N LEU A 264 -8.34 71.17 -11.89
CA LEU A 264 -9.33 71.56 -12.90
C LEU A 264 -10.40 72.53 -12.36
N LYS A 265 -10.79 72.42 -11.09
CA LYS A 265 -11.79 73.31 -10.46
C LYS A 265 -11.32 74.76 -10.41
N THR A 266 -10.06 75.01 -10.09
CA THR A 266 -9.49 76.37 -9.97
C THR A 266 -9.59 77.18 -11.28
N PRO A 267 -9.03 76.73 -12.43
CA PRO A 267 -9.12 77.48 -13.68
C PRO A 267 -10.56 77.57 -14.20
N LEU A 268 -11.39 76.54 -13.97
CA LEU A 268 -12.81 76.58 -14.33
C LEU A 268 -13.57 77.65 -13.55
N ALA A 269 -13.31 77.78 -12.24
CA ALA A 269 -13.88 78.83 -11.41
C ALA A 269 -13.47 80.22 -11.92
N SER A 270 -12.20 80.41 -12.30
CA SER A 270 -11.74 81.67 -12.88
C SER A 270 -12.40 81.99 -14.22
N VAL A 271 -12.61 81.01 -15.10
CA VAL A 271 -13.33 81.20 -16.37
C VAL A 271 -14.78 81.60 -16.11
N ARG A 272 -15.46 80.93 -15.17
CA ARG A 272 -16.85 81.22 -14.80
C ARG A 272 -17.01 82.59 -14.14
N GLU A 273 -16.07 82.98 -13.28
CA GLU A 273 -16.05 84.32 -12.67
C GLU A 273 -15.86 85.40 -13.75
N GLY A 274 -14.94 85.17 -14.70
CA GLY A 274 -14.74 86.05 -15.84
C GLY A 274 -15.99 86.20 -16.73
N THR A 275 -16.69 85.10 -17.02
CA THR A 275 -17.95 85.15 -17.78
C THR A 275 -19.07 85.82 -17.01
N SER A 276 -19.15 85.62 -15.69
CA SER A 276 -20.12 86.32 -14.83
C SER A 276 -19.88 87.82 -14.82
N LEU A 277 -18.63 88.27 -14.64
CA LEU A 277 -18.28 89.70 -14.64
C LEU A 277 -18.56 90.37 -15.99
N LEU A 278 -18.35 89.66 -17.10
CA LEU A 278 -18.73 90.12 -18.44
C LEU A 278 -20.26 90.19 -18.59
N SER A 279 -20.98 89.18 -18.12
CA SER A 279 -22.45 89.13 -18.17
C SER A 279 -23.11 90.21 -17.30
N ASP A 280 -22.52 90.55 -16.16
CA ASP A 280 -22.99 91.58 -15.23
C ASP A 280 -22.66 93.02 -15.69
N GLY A 281 -21.97 93.16 -16.84
CA GLY A 281 -21.59 94.46 -17.42
C GLY A 281 -20.48 95.18 -16.66
N VAL A 282 -19.81 94.52 -15.71
CA VAL A 282 -18.74 95.10 -14.87
C VAL A 282 -17.52 95.50 -15.71
N ALA A 283 -17.26 94.78 -16.80
CA ALA A 283 -16.17 95.07 -17.74
C ALA A 283 -16.58 95.91 -18.97
N GLY A 284 -17.84 96.39 -19.02
CA GLY A 284 -18.41 97.17 -20.14
C GLY A 284 -19.68 96.54 -20.73
N GLU A 285 -20.43 97.32 -21.53
CA GLU A 285 -21.64 96.82 -22.20
C GLU A 285 -21.30 95.86 -23.35
N LEU A 286 -21.88 94.67 -23.32
CA LEU A 286 -21.77 93.67 -24.38
C LEU A 286 -22.79 93.95 -25.49
N ASN A 287 -22.39 93.81 -26.75
CA ASN A 287 -23.37 93.75 -27.84
C ASN A 287 -24.10 92.39 -27.86
N GLU A 288 -25.23 92.29 -28.59
CA GLU A 288 -26.07 91.08 -28.62
C GLU A 288 -25.30 89.79 -28.94
N ARG A 289 -24.38 89.84 -29.92
CA ARG A 289 -23.57 88.68 -30.31
C ARG A 289 -22.56 88.29 -29.23
N GLN A 290 -21.95 89.28 -28.55
CA GLN A 290 -21.02 89.02 -27.45
C GLN A 290 -21.75 88.42 -26.23
N SER A 291 -22.96 88.89 -25.93
CA SER A 291 -23.80 88.35 -24.85
C SER A 291 -24.16 86.88 -25.10
N GLU A 292 -24.54 86.52 -26.33
CA GLU A 292 -24.82 85.14 -26.71
C GLU A 292 -23.60 84.22 -26.55
N VAL A 293 -22.41 84.69 -26.93
CA VAL A 293 -21.15 83.93 -26.76
C VAL A 293 -20.78 83.76 -25.28
N VAL A 294 -20.92 84.80 -24.46
CA VAL A 294 -20.64 84.72 -23.01
C VAL A 294 -21.58 83.73 -22.32
N ARG A 295 -22.87 83.73 -22.67
CA ARG A 295 -23.84 82.75 -22.18
C ARG A 295 -23.43 81.32 -22.54
N LEU A 296 -23.02 81.07 -23.79
CA LEU A 296 -22.57 79.76 -24.23
C LEU A 296 -21.32 79.27 -23.47
N ILE A 297 -20.38 80.17 -23.14
CA ILE A 297 -19.18 79.82 -22.36
C ILE A 297 -19.56 79.46 -20.92
N ASP A 298 -20.48 80.21 -20.29
CA ASP A 298 -20.94 79.88 -18.93
C ASP A 298 -21.70 78.55 -18.88
N GLU A 299 -22.59 78.29 -19.84
CA GLU A 299 -23.31 77.01 -19.98
C GLU A 299 -22.33 75.82 -20.11
N ASN A 300 -21.33 75.92 -21.00
CA ASN A 300 -20.28 74.91 -21.14
C ASN A 300 -19.43 74.76 -19.86
N GLY A 301 -19.19 75.86 -19.15
CA GLY A 301 -18.45 75.86 -17.89
C GLY A 301 -19.19 75.11 -16.77
N GLN A 302 -20.52 75.27 -16.69
CA GLN A 302 -21.38 74.54 -15.75
C GLN A 302 -21.45 73.04 -16.10
N GLU A 303 -21.52 72.70 -17.38
CA GLU A 303 -21.52 71.32 -17.85
C GLU A 303 -20.20 70.60 -17.50
N LEU A 304 -19.06 71.24 -17.75
CA LEU A 304 -17.74 70.71 -17.38
C LEU A 304 -17.59 70.51 -15.87
N GLN A 305 -18.10 71.45 -15.06
CA GLN A 305 -18.07 71.30 -13.60
C GLN A 305 -18.85 70.07 -13.16
N THR A 306 -20.07 69.91 -13.70
CA THR A 306 -20.93 68.76 -13.41
C THR A 306 -20.24 67.45 -13.79
N LEU A 307 -19.58 67.40 -14.95
CA LEU A 307 -18.85 66.22 -15.42
C LEU A 307 -17.69 65.84 -14.49
N ILE A 308 -16.93 66.84 -14.00
CA ILE A 308 -15.82 66.64 -13.06
C ILE A 308 -16.33 66.10 -11.71
N GLU A 309 -17.44 66.64 -11.21
CA GLU A 309 -18.06 66.20 -9.96
C GLU A 309 -18.58 64.76 -10.09
N GLN A 310 -19.28 64.43 -11.17
CA GLN A 310 -19.76 63.07 -11.45
C GLN A 310 -18.63 62.03 -11.56
N LEU A 311 -17.52 62.40 -12.19
CA LEU A 311 -16.35 61.51 -12.32
C LEU A 311 -15.72 61.21 -10.95
N LEU A 312 -15.66 62.21 -10.06
CA LEU A 312 -15.14 62.04 -8.72
C LEU A 312 -16.08 61.17 -7.86
N ASP A 313 -17.38 61.44 -7.92
CA ASP A 313 -18.41 60.74 -7.15
C ASP A 313 -18.50 59.26 -7.55
N TYR A 314 -18.42 58.96 -8.85
CA TYR A 314 -18.39 57.59 -9.34
C TYR A 314 -17.22 56.79 -8.75
N ASN A 315 -16.04 57.40 -8.62
CA ASN A 315 -14.86 56.73 -8.07
C ASN A 315 -14.95 56.52 -6.55
N LEU A 316 -15.62 57.44 -5.84
CA LEU A 316 -15.86 57.33 -4.39
C LEU A 316 -16.91 56.27 -4.04
N LEU A 317 -17.88 56.01 -4.92
CA LEU A 317 -18.93 55.00 -4.73
C LEU A 317 -18.50 53.57 -5.09
N GLN A 318 -17.40 53.41 -5.83
CA GLN A 318 -16.90 52.11 -6.30
C GLN A 318 -15.87 51.47 -5.36
N ASN A 319 -15.49 52.16 -4.28
CA ASN A 319 -14.65 51.65 -3.18
C ASN A 319 -15.49 51.50 -1.91
#